data_AF-A0A651HII3-F1
#
_entry.id   AF-A0A651HII3-F1
#
_cell.length_a   1.000
_cell.length_b   1.000
_cell.length_c   1.000
_cell.angle_alpha   90.00
_cell.angle_beta   90.00
_cell.angle_gamma   90.00
#
_symmetry.space_group_name_H-M   'P 1'
#
loop_
_entity.id
_entity.type
_entity.pdbx_description
1 polymer ?
#
loop_
_entity_poly.entity_id
_entity_poly.type
_entity_poly.pdbx_seq_one_letter_code
_entity_poly.pdbx_strand_id
1 'polypeptide(L)'
;MGGARAFVVEFSRRLKRSDLFFLAGAITFNVLVAVIPLLLLTAGIAGFLVTARFGAVGPELVEVILGYLPATGEVGLRDMVNRLLEGLVAERAGFSLLGAVVLAWIATRLVGTLRVVLRNLFDQEEERGIVRGKLFDFGVVLLAGGLIFLNFAVTVMVRAFEALGTVFLGTDGTITGVFQLTIGYGLSFASAWILFLLLYKFLPARRVPFPVAVAGATFSTVGFEVLKEGFAWYVTSIADYSNAYGGLAVAAVLFFWIYYSAVVFILGGLVARTYEVRRETRMKAREGVDSGMSGGAILTSLIVFVLGMAVALASPAEAQYPAPFGGNGTSAGLLDAGDGVVYASRSLEREMVVDRPLVDHDGPYVVVHVAENRVFLMEGSEVVWSAPAGTGHGFQLEGQGREWTFTTPIGMFQVLRKEKDPVWQAPDWYYVQRGIPIPAHDHPSRFIRGTLGTSALFLGDGIAIHGTDRPDLLLNPDPEARRVSHGCIRLTNEAARQLYHRVQVGTPVLIY
;
A
#
# COMPACT_ATOMS: atom_id res chain seq x y z
N MET A 1 -27.02 19.97 -6.42
CA MET A 1 -25.70 19.65 -7.02
C MET A 1 -24.55 19.42 -6.02
N GLY A 2 -24.62 19.83 -4.74
CA GLY A 2 -23.50 19.64 -3.77
C GLY A 2 -23.08 18.19 -3.42
N GLY A 3 -23.80 17.17 -3.93
CA GLY A 3 -23.48 15.76 -3.75
C GLY A 3 -22.12 15.38 -4.32
N ALA A 4 -22.00 15.28 -5.64
CA ALA A 4 -20.81 14.75 -6.31
C ALA A 4 -19.53 15.51 -5.95
N ARG A 5 -19.56 16.85 -5.93
CA ARG A 5 -18.37 17.68 -5.62
C ARG A 5 -17.76 17.35 -4.25
N ALA A 6 -18.59 17.15 -3.22
CA ALA A 6 -18.10 16.76 -1.89
C ALA A 6 -17.56 15.31 -1.84
N PHE A 7 -17.98 14.42 -2.74
CA PHE A 7 -17.40 13.07 -2.85
C PHE A 7 -16.02 13.14 -3.48
N VAL A 8 -15.89 13.88 -4.61
CA VAL A 8 -14.61 14.11 -5.29
C VAL A 8 -13.58 14.73 -4.34
N VAL A 9 -13.95 15.79 -3.61
CA VAL A 9 -13.03 16.46 -2.69
C VAL A 9 -12.54 15.52 -1.57
N GLU A 10 -13.43 14.75 -0.95
CA GLU A 10 -13.03 13.79 0.10
C GLU A 10 -12.22 12.62 -0.46
N PHE A 11 -12.59 12.10 -1.64
CA PHE A 11 -11.82 11.05 -2.33
C PHE A 11 -10.41 11.54 -2.69
N SER A 12 -10.27 12.72 -3.30
CA SER A 12 -8.97 13.31 -3.63
C SER A 12 -8.14 13.62 -2.39
N ARG A 13 -8.76 14.04 -1.28
CA ARG A 13 -8.08 14.24 0.01
C ARG A 13 -7.54 12.91 0.55
N ARG A 14 -8.33 11.83 0.51
CA ARG A 14 -7.90 10.49 0.95
C ARG A 14 -6.83 9.90 0.04
N LEU A 15 -6.97 10.04 -1.28
CA LEU A 15 -5.98 9.61 -2.27
C LEU A 15 -4.60 10.23 -2.01
N LYS A 16 -4.54 11.53 -1.65
CA LYS A 16 -3.30 12.22 -1.27
C LYS A 16 -2.73 11.80 0.09
N ARG A 17 -3.52 11.18 0.97
CA ARG A 17 -3.10 10.67 2.29
C ARG A 17 -2.77 9.19 2.29
N SER A 18 -3.23 8.44 1.31
CA SER A 18 -2.93 7.01 1.17
C SER A 18 -1.61 6.81 0.45
N ASP A 19 -0.73 5.98 1.00
CA ASP A 19 0.50 5.49 0.35
C ASP A 19 0.19 4.48 -0.76
N LEU A 20 -0.74 4.81 -1.65
CA LEU A 20 -1.36 3.91 -2.62
C LEU A 20 -0.33 3.17 -3.47
N PHE A 21 0.70 3.88 -3.94
CA PHE A 21 1.74 3.32 -4.81
C PHE A 21 2.67 2.35 -4.06
N PHE A 22 2.93 2.62 -2.77
CA PHE A 22 3.72 1.75 -1.89
C PHE A 22 2.92 0.50 -1.48
N LEU A 23 1.67 0.68 -1.09
CA LEU A 23 0.74 -0.41 -0.77
C LEU A 23 0.49 -1.32 -1.99
N ALA A 24 0.39 -0.74 -3.20
CA ALA A 24 0.32 -1.50 -4.45
C ALA A 24 1.61 -2.30 -4.71
N GLY A 25 2.78 -1.71 -4.44
CA GLY A 25 4.07 -2.40 -4.49
C GLY A 25 4.14 -3.60 -3.55
N ALA A 26 3.64 -3.47 -2.32
CA ALA A 26 3.60 -4.57 -1.35
C ALA A 26 2.70 -5.74 -1.81
N ILE A 27 1.52 -5.45 -2.39
CA ILE A 27 0.67 -6.47 -3.01
C ILE A 27 1.43 -7.14 -4.18
N THR A 28 2.01 -6.32 -5.07
CA THR A 28 2.70 -6.76 -6.28
C THR A 28 3.85 -7.71 -5.99
N PHE A 29 4.69 -7.37 -5.00
CA PHE A 29 5.78 -8.24 -4.55
C PHE A 29 5.27 -9.63 -4.09
N ASN A 30 4.21 -9.67 -3.29
CA ASN A 30 3.65 -10.94 -2.81
C ASN A 30 3.04 -11.79 -3.95
N VAL A 31 2.41 -11.16 -4.94
CA VAL A 31 1.89 -11.86 -6.13
C VAL A 31 3.03 -12.39 -6.99
N LEU A 32 4.08 -11.59 -7.24
CA LEU A 32 5.25 -12.03 -8.03
C LEU A 32 5.99 -13.19 -7.36
N VAL A 33 6.17 -13.15 -6.05
CA VAL A 33 6.73 -14.27 -5.27
C VAL A 33 5.84 -15.51 -5.33
N ALA A 34 4.52 -15.36 -5.52
CA ALA A 34 3.59 -16.48 -5.73
C ALA A 34 3.67 -17.09 -7.14
N VAL A 35 4.23 -16.41 -8.14
CA VAL A 35 4.35 -16.94 -9.51
C VAL A 35 5.23 -18.19 -9.55
N ILE A 36 6.36 -18.20 -8.83
CA ILE A 36 7.30 -19.34 -8.83
C ILE A 36 6.63 -20.66 -8.35
N PRO A 37 6.04 -20.73 -7.14
CA PRO A 37 5.38 -21.96 -6.69
C PRO A 37 4.09 -22.27 -7.46
N LEU A 38 3.41 -21.26 -8.04
CA LEU A 38 2.30 -21.48 -8.97
C LEU A 38 2.79 -22.19 -10.23
N LEU A 39 3.89 -21.75 -10.84
CA LEU A 39 4.50 -22.42 -12.00
C LEU A 39 4.92 -23.85 -11.65
N LEU A 40 5.59 -24.08 -10.51
CA LEU A 40 5.96 -25.42 -10.05
C LEU A 40 4.73 -26.33 -9.87
N LEU A 41 3.64 -25.80 -9.28
CA LEU A 41 2.40 -26.54 -9.10
C LEU A 41 1.73 -26.88 -10.44
N THR A 42 1.58 -25.89 -11.34
CA THR A 42 1.01 -26.10 -12.68
C THR A 42 1.84 -27.08 -13.49
N ALA A 43 3.17 -26.99 -13.42
CA ALA A 43 4.10 -27.87 -14.11
C ALA A 43 4.01 -29.32 -13.57
N GLY A 44 3.93 -29.50 -12.25
CA GLY A 44 3.71 -30.81 -11.63
C GLY A 44 2.34 -31.42 -11.98
N ILE A 45 1.27 -30.61 -12.00
CA ILE A 45 -0.07 -31.04 -12.43
C ILE A 45 -0.06 -31.44 -13.92
N ALA A 46 0.57 -30.64 -14.79
CA ALA A 46 0.67 -30.94 -16.21
C ALA A 46 1.44 -32.25 -16.46
N GLY A 47 2.59 -32.44 -15.81
CA GLY A 47 3.37 -33.69 -15.88
C GLY A 47 2.58 -34.91 -15.40
N PHE A 48 1.79 -34.76 -14.32
CA PHE A 48 0.89 -35.80 -13.84
C PHE A 48 -0.22 -36.14 -14.87
N LEU A 49 -0.93 -35.13 -15.39
CA LEU A 49 -2.02 -35.33 -16.36
C LEU A 49 -1.53 -35.96 -17.67
N VAL A 50 -0.38 -35.51 -18.18
CA VAL A 50 0.25 -36.09 -19.38
C VAL A 50 0.63 -37.55 -19.13
N THR A 51 1.30 -37.85 -18.02
CA THR A 51 1.66 -39.23 -17.66
C THR A 51 0.40 -40.10 -17.54
N ALA A 52 -0.64 -39.61 -16.87
CA ALA A 52 -1.89 -40.35 -16.70
C ALA A 52 -2.64 -40.61 -18.02
N ARG A 53 -2.50 -39.72 -19.01
CA ARG A 53 -3.18 -39.83 -20.31
C ARG A 53 -2.39 -40.63 -21.35
N PHE A 54 -1.06 -40.51 -21.36
CA PHE A 54 -0.16 -41.01 -22.41
C PHE A 54 0.93 -41.99 -21.91
N GLY A 55 0.92 -42.34 -20.62
CA GLY A 55 1.87 -43.27 -19.99
C GLY A 55 3.23 -42.64 -19.65
N ALA A 56 3.80 -41.87 -20.58
CA ALA A 56 5.03 -41.10 -20.40
C ALA A 56 4.96 -39.78 -21.17
N VAL A 57 5.80 -38.81 -20.80
CA VAL A 57 6.12 -37.67 -21.67
C VAL A 57 7.03 -38.21 -22.78
N GLY A 58 6.44 -38.73 -23.85
CA GLY A 58 7.20 -39.17 -25.02
C GLY A 58 7.87 -38.01 -25.75
N PRO A 59 8.92 -38.26 -26.56
CA PRO A 59 9.57 -37.22 -27.36
C PRO A 59 8.58 -36.49 -28.28
N GLU A 60 7.51 -37.16 -28.72
CA GLU A 60 6.41 -36.57 -29.49
C GLU A 60 5.75 -35.37 -28.79
N LEU A 61 5.53 -35.41 -27.47
CA LEU A 61 4.93 -34.26 -26.77
C LEU A 61 5.93 -33.11 -26.62
N VAL A 62 7.21 -33.43 -26.48
CA VAL A 62 8.29 -32.43 -26.47
C VAL A 62 8.36 -31.76 -27.85
N GLU A 63 8.29 -32.53 -28.95
CA GLU A 63 8.21 -31.99 -30.31
C GLU A 63 6.95 -31.14 -30.55
N VAL A 64 5.78 -31.55 -30.04
CA VAL A 64 4.56 -30.73 -30.13
C VAL A 64 4.73 -29.40 -29.40
N ILE A 65 5.28 -29.40 -28.17
CA ILE A 65 5.53 -28.16 -27.41
C ILE A 65 6.57 -27.28 -28.12
N LEU A 66 7.68 -27.87 -28.57
CA LEU A 66 8.74 -27.17 -29.32
C LEU A 66 8.26 -26.68 -30.70
N GLY A 67 7.26 -27.32 -31.30
CA GLY A 67 6.62 -26.91 -32.55
C GLY A 67 5.74 -25.66 -32.42
N TYR A 68 5.29 -25.32 -31.22
CA TYR A 68 4.61 -24.04 -30.92
C TYR A 68 5.57 -22.91 -30.53
N LEU A 69 6.86 -23.21 -30.31
CA LEU A 69 7.89 -22.19 -30.06
C LEU A 69 8.42 -21.62 -31.38
N PRO A 70 8.59 -20.29 -31.51
CA PRO A 70 9.22 -19.70 -32.69
C PRO A 70 10.60 -20.30 -32.96
N ALA A 71 10.87 -20.66 -34.22
CA ALA A 71 12.14 -21.28 -34.64
C ALA A 71 13.38 -20.38 -34.44
N THR A 72 13.18 -19.11 -34.09
CA THR A 72 14.20 -18.11 -33.78
C THR A 72 14.74 -18.16 -32.35
N GLY A 73 14.15 -18.96 -31.46
CA GLY A 73 14.71 -19.19 -30.13
C GLY A 73 16.00 -20.00 -30.19
N GLU A 74 17.13 -19.36 -29.85
CA GLU A 74 18.46 -19.97 -29.85
C GLU A 74 18.52 -21.29 -29.06
N VAL A 75 19.52 -22.12 -29.39
CA VAL A 75 19.77 -23.47 -28.86
C VAL A 75 19.56 -23.60 -27.34
N GLY A 76 19.93 -22.57 -26.57
CA GLY A 76 19.75 -22.53 -25.12
C GLY A 76 18.30 -22.58 -24.62
N LEU A 77 17.30 -22.06 -25.35
CA LEU A 77 15.90 -22.11 -24.92
C LEU A 77 15.35 -23.54 -25.04
N ARG A 78 15.71 -24.25 -26.12
CA ARG A 78 15.32 -25.66 -26.33
C ARG A 78 15.96 -26.56 -25.28
N ASP A 79 17.25 -26.38 -25.01
CA ASP A 79 17.95 -27.11 -23.95
C ASP A 79 17.41 -26.82 -22.55
N MET A 80 17.04 -25.56 -22.26
CA MET A 80 16.42 -25.20 -20.98
C MET A 80 15.03 -25.85 -20.83
N VAL A 81 14.20 -25.81 -21.88
CA VAL A 81 12.88 -26.47 -21.88
C VAL A 81 13.04 -27.99 -21.70
N ASN A 82 13.95 -28.63 -22.42
CA ASN A 82 14.20 -30.07 -22.31
C ASN A 82 14.66 -30.46 -20.89
N ARG A 83 15.64 -29.75 -20.30
CA ARG A 83 16.09 -30.00 -18.92
C ARG A 83 14.99 -29.78 -17.88
N LEU A 84 14.14 -28.77 -18.07
CA LEU A 84 12.98 -28.52 -17.21
C LEU A 84 11.93 -29.65 -17.33
N LEU A 85 11.67 -30.15 -18.53
CA LEU A 85 10.74 -31.26 -18.79
C LEU A 85 11.28 -32.59 -18.22
N GLU A 86 12.57 -32.89 -18.38
CA GLU A 86 13.22 -34.06 -17.78
C GLU A 86 13.14 -34.02 -16.25
N GLY A 87 13.46 -32.87 -15.63
CA GLY A 87 13.34 -32.68 -14.19
C GLY A 87 11.89 -32.81 -13.68
N LEU A 88 10.92 -32.28 -14.43
CA LEU A 88 9.48 -32.43 -14.17
C LEU A 88 9.05 -33.90 -14.10
N VAL A 89 9.58 -34.73 -15.00
CA VAL A 89 9.25 -36.16 -15.12
C VAL A 89 10.00 -37.01 -14.10
N ALA A 90 11.15 -36.56 -13.62
CA ALA A 90 11.86 -37.23 -12.52
C ALA A 90 11.13 -37.02 -11.17
N GLU A 91 10.81 -35.78 -10.79
CA GLU A 91 10.36 -35.43 -9.43
C GLU A 91 8.88 -34.99 -9.30
N ARG A 92 8.04 -35.46 -10.23
CA ARG A 92 6.58 -35.21 -10.40
C ARG A 92 5.79 -34.92 -9.10
N ALA A 93 5.94 -35.79 -8.09
CA ALA A 93 5.20 -35.72 -6.83
C ALA A 93 5.82 -34.71 -5.83
N GLY A 94 7.14 -34.50 -5.89
CA GLY A 94 7.86 -33.54 -5.07
C GLY A 94 7.47 -32.11 -5.43
N PHE A 95 7.58 -31.74 -6.71
CA PHE A 95 7.27 -30.38 -7.17
C PHE A 95 5.80 -29.98 -7.00
N SER A 96 4.86 -30.91 -7.22
CA SER A 96 3.43 -30.64 -7.04
C SER A 96 3.05 -30.46 -5.57
N LEU A 97 3.51 -31.33 -4.66
CA LEU A 97 3.23 -31.20 -3.23
C LEU A 97 3.95 -29.98 -2.60
N LEU A 98 5.25 -29.81 -2.90
CA LEU A 98 6.02 -28.67 -2.41
C LEU A 98 5.46 -27.35 -2.97
N GLY A 99 5.16 -27.31 -4.27
CA GLY A 99 4.53 -26.17 -4.93
C GLY A 99 3.20 -25.81 -4.29
N ALA A 100 2.32 -26.80 -4.02
CA ALA A 100 1.05 -26.57 -3.34
C ALA A 100 1.21 -26.00 -1.92
N VAL A 101 2.11 -26.57 -1.11
CA VAL A 101 2.35 -26.13 0.29
C VAL A 101 2.96 -24.72 0.32
N VAL A 102 3.96 -24.45 -0.53
CA VAL A 102 4.63 -23.15 -0.62
C VAL A 102 3.70 -22.09 -1.21
N LEU A 103 2.89 -22.43 -2.23
CA LEU A 103 1.86 -21.55 -2.78
C LEU A 103 0.80 -21.23 -1.73
N ALA A 104 0.30 -22.21 -0.98
CA ALA A 104 -0.67 -21.97 0.09
C ALA A 104 -0.08 -21.03 1.17
N TRP A 105 1.18 -21.23 1.56
CA TRP A 105 1.86 -20.34 2.50
C TRP A 105 1.94 -18.90 1.98
N ILE A 106 2.43 -18.69 0.75
CA ILE A 106 2.56 -17.36 0.14
C ILE A 106 1.20 -16.73 -0.14
N ALA A 107 0.19 -17.50 -0.54
CA ALA A 107 -1.16 -17.01 -0.73
C ALA A 107 -1.79 -16.53 0.59
N THR A 108 -1.56 -17.22 1.73
CA THR A 108 -1.99 -16.68 3.03
C THR A 108 -1.26 -15.39 3.40
N ARG A 109 0.03 -15.25 3.03
CA ARG A 109 0.78 -13.99 3.20
C ARG A 109 0.18 -12.86 2.36
N LEU A 110 -0.17 -13.13 1.10
CA LEU A 110 -0.85 -12.17 0.22
C LEU A 110 -2.19 -11.70 0.81
N VAL A 111 -3.04 -12.62 1.29
CA VAL A 111 -4.30 -12.23 1.97
C VAL A 111 -4.02 -11.41 3.22
N GLY A 112 -2.98 -11.75 3.99
CA GLY A 112 -2.49 -10.93 5.10
C GLY A 112 -2.13 -9.50 4.67
N THR A 113 -1.37 -9.33 3.58
CA THR A 113 -1.07 -8.01 3.00
C THR A 113 -2.34 -7.28 2.55
N LEU A 114 -3.29 -7.94 1.88
CA LEU A 114 -4.57 -7.33 1.51
C LEU A 114 -5.37 -6.89 2.75
N ARG A 115 -5.34 -7.65 3.86
CA ARG A 115 -5.94 -7.24 5.14
C ARG A 115 -5.26 -6.00 5.72
N VAL A 116 -3.93 -5.92 5.70
CA VAL A 116 -3.17 -4.73 6.17
C VAL A 116 -3.50 -3.49 5.33
N VAL A 117 -3.56 -3.65 3.99
CA VAL A 117 -3.94 -2.58 3.06
C VAL A 117 -5.36 -2.09 3.39
N LEU A 118 -6.36 -2.97 3.44
CA LEU A 118 -7.73 -2.56 3.76
C LEU A 118 -7.84 -1.97 5.18
N ARG A 119 -7.10 -2.49 6.17
CA ARG A 119 -7.04 -1.93 7.52
C ARG A 119 -6.58 -0.47 7.52
N ASN A 120 -5.53 -0.16 6.76
CA ASN A 120 -5.04 1.21 6.56
C ASN A 120 -6.12 2.08 5.88
N LEU A 121 -6.69 1.63 4.75
CA LEU A 121 -7.72 2.40 4.01
C LEU A 121 -9.01 2.66 4.80
N PHE A 122 -9.36 1.79 5.74
CA PHE A 122 -10.54 1.93 6.60
C PHE A 122 -10.24 2.64 7.94
N ASP A 123 -9.02 3.11 8.17
CA ASP A 123 -8.60 3.77 9.42
C ASP A 123 -8.85 2.88 10.67
N GLN A 124 -8.28 1.66 10.72
CA GLN A 124 -8.64 0.62 11.70
C GLN A 124 -7.47 0.16 12.59
N GLU A 125 -7.70 0.10 13.90
CA GLU A 125 -6.73 -0.36 14.91
C GLU A 125 -6.83 -1.87 15.23
N GLU A 126 -7.99 -2.50 15.02
CA GLU A 126 -8.25 -3.88 15.45
C GLU A 126 -7.57 -4.95 14.56
N GLU A 127 -6.82 -5.86 15.18
CA GLU A 127 -6.25 -7.03 14.53
C GLU A 127 -7.02 -8.33 14.84
N ARG A 128 -7.17 -9.20 13.83
CA ARG A 128 -7.56 -10.60 14.07
C ARG A 128 -6.37 -11.35 14.65
N GLY A 129 -6.51 -11.87 15.87
CA GLY A 129 -5.45 -12.62 16.56
C GLY A 129 -4.85 -13.75 15.70
N ILE A 130 -3.53 -13.94 15.82
CA ILE A 130 -2.64 -14.62 14.85
C ILE A 130 -3.22 -15.92 14.27
N VAL A 131 -3.61 -16.88 15.13
CA VAL A 131 -4.10 -18.20 14.71
C VAL A 131 -5.43 -18.09 13.94
N ARG A 132 -6.38 -17.31 14.45
CA ARG A 132 -7.69 -17.10 13.81
C ARG A 132 -7.56 -16.30 12.51
N GLY A 133 -6.59 -15.39 12.43
CA GLY A 133 -6.19 -14.69 11.21
C GLY A 133 -5.68 -15.66 10.14
N LYS A 134 -4.68 -16.50 10.46
CA LYS A 134 -4.13 -17.53 9.56
C LYS A 134 -5.19 -18.49 9.01
N LEU A 135 -6.10 -18.98 9.85
CA LEU A 135 -7.18 -19.89 9.41
C LEU A 135 -8.20 -19.18 8.50
N PHE A 136 -8.52 -17.92 8.80
CA PHE A 136 -9.35 -17.09 7.93
C PHE A 136 -8.67 -16.84 6.57
N ASP A 137 -7.38 -16.50 6.57
CA ASP A 137 -6.61 -16.27 5.33
C ASP A 137 -6.61 -17.52 4.44
N PHE A 138 -6.42 -18.70 5.02
CA PHE A 138 -6.49 -19.97 4.29
C PHE A 138 -7.87 -20.20 3.66
N GLY A 139 -8.96 -19.93 4.39
CA GLY A 139 -10.31 -20.00 3.85
C GLY A 139 -10.56 -19.01 2.70
N VAL A 140 -10.01 -17.81 2.78
CA VAL A 140 -10.05 -16.82 1.67
C VAL A 140 -9.26 -17.30 0.46
N VAL A 141 -8.06 -17.89 0.65
CA VAL A 141 -7.27 -18.46 -0.44
C VAL A 141 -8.03 -19.56 -1.17
N LEU A 142 -8.65 -20.49 -0.44
CA LEU A 142 -9.48 -21.55 -1.03
C LEU A 142 -10.68 -20.98 -1.80
N LEU A 143 -11.37 -19.97 -1.25
CA LEU A 143 -12.52 -19.33 -1.88
C LEU A 143 -12.13 -18.58 -3.16
N ALA A 144 -11.05 -17.78 -3.13
CA ALA A 144 -10.55 -17.05 -4.28
C ALA A 144 -10.03 -18.00 -5.37
N GLY A 145 -9.25 -19.01 -4.99
CA GLY A 145 -8.77 -20.06 -5.91
C GLY A 145 -9.91 -20.85 -6.54
N GLY A 146 -10.95 -21.21 -5.76
CA GLY A 146 -12.15 -21.88 -6.26
C GLY A 146 -12.94 -21.03 -7.26
N LEU A 147 -13.09 -19.73 -7.03
CA LEU A 147 -13.72 -18.79 -7.97
C LEU A 147 -12.93 -18.64 -9.27
N ILE A 148 -11.60 -18.53 -9.19
CA ILE A 148 -10.72 -18.46 -10.36
C ILE A 148 -10.79 -19.77 -11.17
N PHE A 149 -10.74 -20.92 -10.48
CA PHE A 149 -10.87 -22.24 -11.11
C PHE A 149 -12.23 -22.42 -11.78
N LEU A 150 -13.33 -21.99 -11.14
CA LEU A 150 -14.67 -22.04 -11.72
C LEU A 150 -14.77 -21.17 -12.98
N ASN A 151 -14.25 -19.95 -12.95
CA ASN A 151 -14.22 -19.06 -14.12
C ASN A 151 -13.39 -19.68 -15.26
N PHE A 152 -12.25 -20.29 -14.97
CA PHE A 152 -11.45 -21.02 -15.97
C PHE A 152 -12.20 -22.23 -16.52
N ALA A 153 -12.80 -23.06 -15.66
CA ALA A 153 -13.54 -24.25 -16.05
C ALA A 153 -14.73 -23.93 -16.95
N VAL A 154 -15.53 -22.90 -16.63
CA VAL A 154 -16.63 -22.48 -17.52
C VAL A 154 -16.10 -21.92 -18.84
N THR A 155 -15.02 -21.13 -18.81
CA THR A 155 -14.36 -20.65 -20.04
C THR A 155 -13.97 -21.83 -20.96
N VAL A 156 -13.32 -22.85 -20.41
CA VAL A 156 -12.94 -24.07 -21.15
C VAL A 156 -14.16 -24.84 -21.64
N MET A 157 -15.20 -25.00 -20.82
CA MET A 157 -16.44 -25.68 -21.21
C MET A 157 -17.16 -24.96 -22.35
N VAL A 158 -17.23 -23.62 -22.34
CA VAL A 158 -17.81 -22.83 -23.44
C VAL A 158 -17.03 -23.08 -24.74
N ARG A 159 -15.70 -23.02 -24.71
CA ARG A 159 -14.85 -23.34 -25.88
C ARG A 159 -14.99 -24.79 -26.36
N ALA A 160 -15.14 -25.75 -25.45
CA ALA A 160 -15.39 -27.14 -25.81
C ALA A 160 -16.76 -27.32 -26.48
N PHE A 161 -17.80 -26.64 -25.98
CA PHE A 161 -19.12 -26.62 -26.61
C PHE A 161 -19.11 -25.90 -27.98
N GLU A 162 -18.28 -24.88 -28.20
CA GLU A 162 -18.06 -24.29 -29.53
C GLU A 162 -17.50 -25.33 -30.51
N ALA A 163 -16.41 -26.01 -30.12
CA ALA A 163 -15.74 -27.00 -30.95
C ALA A 163 -16.61 -28.25 -31.26
N LEU A 164 -17.46 -28.67 -30.32
CA LEU A 164 -18.40 -29.78 -30.53
C LEU A 164 -19.64 -29.33 -31.31
N GLY A 165 -20.19 -28.15 -31.02
CA GLY A 165 -21.40 -27.62 -31.65
C GLY A 165 -21.22 -27.38 -33.15
N THR A 166 -20.07 -26.84 -33.57
CA THR A 166 -19.74 -26.66 -35.00
C THR A 166 -19.62 -28.00 -35.75
N VAL A 167 -19.13 -29.05 -35.09
CA VAL A 167 -19.00 -30.40 -35.66
C VAL A 167 -20.35 -31.14 -35.75
N PHE A 168 -21.24 -30.97 -34.77
CA PHE A 168 -22.49 -31.77 -34.68
C PHE A 168 -23.76 -31.08 -35.15
N LEU A 169 -23.87 -29.75 -35.07
CA LEU A 169 -25.13 -29.03 -35.32
C LEU A 169 -25.15 -28.23 -36.63
N GLY A 170 -23.99 -28.05 -37.29
CA GLY A 170 -23.90 -27.35 -38.58
C GLY A 170 -24.42 -25.91 -38.56
N THR A 171 -24.49 -25.28 -37.38
CA THR A 171 -24.97 -23.91 -37.22
C THR A 171 -23.84 -22.92 -37.52
N ASP A 172 -24.11 -21.95 -38.39
CA ASP A 172 -23.17 -20.91 -38.81
C ASP A 172 -22.87 -19.88 -37.70
N GLY A 173 -22.25 -20.32 -36.60
CA GLY A 173 -21.45 -19.56 -35.60
C GLY A 173 -22.06 -18.35 -34.87
N THR A 174 -23.19 -17.82 -35.32
CA THR A 174 -23.55 -16.40 -35.11
C THR A 174 -24.55 -16.23 -33.97
N ILE A 175 -25.54 -17.12 -33.89
CA ILE A 175 -26.50 -17.18 -32.77
C ILE A 175 -25.80 -17.71 -31.51
N THR A 176 -24.89 -18.68 -31.67
CA THR A 176 -24.00 -19.15 -30.60
C THR A 176 -23.02 -18.05 -30.18
N GLY A 177 -22.38 -17.37 -31.14
CA GLY A 177 -21.42 -16.30 -30.89
C GLY A 177 -21.94 -15.20 -29.96
N VAL A 178 -23.09 -14.58 -30.24
CA VAL A 178 -23.63 -13.48 -29.41
C VAL A 178 -24.00 -13.97 -28.00
N PHE A 179 -24.57 -15.17 -27.88
CA PHE A 179 -24.94 -15.78 -26.61
C PHE A 179 -23.69 -16.11 -25.76
N GLN A 180 -22.64 -16.64 -26.38
CA GLN A 180 -21.37 -16.98 -25.75
C GLN A 180 -20.54 -15.75 -25.38
N LEU A 181 -20.55 -14.70 -26.21
CA LEU A 181 -19.93 -13.41 -25.89
C LEU A 181 -20.59 -12.82 -24.63
N THR A 182 -21.93 -12.77 -24.62
CA THR A 182 -22.70 -12.19 -23.51
C THR A 182 -22.54 -12.98 -22.21
N ILE A 183 -22.59 -14.32 -22.27
CA ILE A 183 -22.40 -15.18 -21.09
C ILE A 183 -20.95 -15.20 -20.62
N GLY A 184 -19.97 -15.27 -21.54
CA GLY A 184 -18.55 -15.30 -21.22
C GLY A 184 -18.06 -14.03 -20.52
N TYR A 185 -18.33 -12.86 -21.13
CA TYR A 185 -17.98 -11.58 -20.49
C TYR A 185 -18.83 -11.31 -19.25
N GLY A 186 -20.13 -11.63 -19.28
CA GLY A 186 -21.02 -11.48 -18.12
C GLY A 186 -20.58 -12.33 -16.92
N LEU A 187 -20.14 -13.57 -17.15
CA LEU A 187 -19.63 -14.46 -16.11
C LEU A 187 -18.23 -14.04 -15.62
N SER A 188 -17.34 -13.63 -16.52
CA SER A 188 -16.03 -13.08 -16.16
C SER A 188 -16.21 -11.87 -15.23
N PHE A 189 -17.05 -10.91 -15.64
CA PHE A 189 -17.41 -9.74 -14.84
C PHE A 189 -18.04 -10.14 -13.50
N ALA A 190 -19.01 -11.06 -13.49
CA ALA A 190 -19.66 -11.51 -12.27
C ALA A 190 -18.68 -12.21 -11.30
N SER A 191 -17.74 -13.02 -11.81
CA SER A 191 -16.73 -13.69 -11.00
C SER A 191 -15.75 -12.69 -10.36
N ALA A 192 -15.28 -11.70 -11.11
CA ALA A 192 -14.44 -10.61 -10.61
C ALA A 192 -15.19 -9.73 -9.61
N TRP A 193 -16.46 -9.41 -9.88
CA TRP A 193 -17.31 -8.62 -8.99
C TRP A 193 -17.60 -9.34 -7.68
N ILE A 194 -17.93 -10.63 -7.73
CA ILE A 194 -18.08 -11.48 -6.54
C ILE A 194 -16.77 -11.52 -5.75
N LEU A 195 -15.62 -11.72 -6.41
CA LEU A 195 -14.32 -11.73 -5.74
C LEU A 195 -14.06 -10.39 -5.02
N PHE A 196 -14.17 -9.25 -5.70
CA PHE A 196 -13.98 -7.94 -5.06
C PHE A 196 -15.01 -7.67 -3.94
N LEU A 197 -16.26 -8.06 -4.12
CA LEU A 197 -17.29 -7.96 -3.09
C LEU A 197 -16.93 -8.75 -1.83
N LEU A 198 -16.48 -10.00 -2.00
CA LEU A 198 -16.01 -10.85 -0.91
C LEU A 198 -14.79 -10.25 -0.22
N LEU A 199 -13.84 -9.71 -0.99
CA LEU A 199 -12.64 -9.06 -0.45
C LEU A 199 -13.03 -7.86 0.45
N TYR A 200 -13.79 -6.89 -0.06
CA TYR A 200 -14.20 -5.72 0.75
C TYR A 200 -15.17 -6.07 1.88
N LYS A 201 -15.96 -7.15 1.76
CA LYS A 201 -16.92 -7.56 2.77
C LYS A 201 -16.28 -8.29 3.95
N PHE A 202 -15.26 -9.12 3.71
CA PHE A 202 -14.77 -10.09 4.70
C PHE A 202 -13.31 -9.91 5.14
N LEU A 203 -12.40 -9.38 4.30
CA LEU A 203 -11.02 -9.13 4.74
C LEU A 203 -10.90 -8.10 5.87
N PRO A 204 -11.61 -6.96 5.85
CA PRO A 204 -11.58 -6.01 6.96
C PRO A 204 -12.01 -6.68 8.27
N ALA A 205 -11.35 -6.34 9.39
CA ALA A 205 -11.61 -6.95 10.69
C ALA A 205 -13.08 -6.77 11.12
N ARG A 206 -13.59 -5.54 11.01
CA ARG A 206 -14.96 -5.11 11.32
C ARG A 206 -15.99 -5.49 10.24
N ARG A 207 -17.27 -5.43 10.61
CA ARG A 207 -18.41 -5.70 9.71
C ARG A 207 -18.69 -4.53 8.77
N VAL A 208 -18.11 -4.54 7.57
CA VAL A 208 -18.42 -3.56 6.52
C VAL A 208 -19.88 -3.69 6.06
N PRO A 209 -20.68 -2.60 5.97
CA PRO A 209 -22.05 -2.66 5.47
C PRO A 209 -22.11 -3.16 4.01
N PHE A 210 -23.13 -3.96 3.65
CA PHE A 210 -23.22 -4.53 2.30
C PHE A 210 -23.21 -3.47 1.17
N PRO A 211 -23.94 -2.33 1.27
CA PRO A 211 -23.88 -1.28 0.24
C PRO A 211 -22.50 -0.63 0.09
N VAL A 212 -21.67 -0.63 1.15
CA VAL A 212 -20.30 -0.11 1.12
C VAL A 212 -19.39 -1.05 0.34
N ALA A 213 -19.46 -2.35 0.61
CA ALA A 213 -18.71 -3.36 -0.13
C ALA A 213 -19.11 -3.41 -1.62
N VAL A 214 -20.41 -3.28 -1.94
CA VAL A 214 -20.90 -3.19 -3.32
C VAL A 214 -20.33 -1.98 -4.06
N ALA A 215 -20.28 -0.80 -3.44
CA ALA A 215 -19.72 0.40 -4.09
C ALA A 215 -18.24 0.22 -4.49
N GLY A 216 -17.42 -0.33 -3.58
CA GLY A 216 -16.03 -0.66 -3.88
C GLY A 216 -15.88 -1.78 -4.92
N ALA A 217 -16.69 -2.83 -4.83
CA ALA A 217 -16.65 -3.97 -5.74
C ALA A 217 -17.00 -3.58 -7.17
N THR A 218 -18.09 -2.84 -7.38
CA THR A 218 -18.49 -2.33 -8.70
C THR A 218 -17.41 -1.42 -9.29
N PHE A 219 -16.86 -0.49 -8.51
CA PHE A 219 -15.75 0.35 -8.96
C PHE A 219 -14.53 -0.49 -9.39
N SER A 220 -14.11 -1.43 -8.54
CA SER A 220 -12.92 -2.25 -8.79
C SER A 220 -13.08 -3.15 -10.01
N THR A 221 -14.27 -3.70 -10.21
CA THR A 221 -14.56 -4.57 -11.35
C THR A 221 -14.50 -3.78 -12.64
N VAL A 222 -15.16 -2.60 -12.72
CA VAL A 222 -15.11 -1.78 -13.93
C VAL A 222 -13.70 -1.25 -14.19
N GLY A 223 -12.98 -0.81 -13.15
CA GLY A 223 -11.57 -0.43 -13.29
C GLY A 223 -10.67 -1.59 -13.74
N PHE A 224 -10.96 -2.81 -13.31
CA PHE A 224 -10.24 -4.02 -13.72
C PHE A 224 -10.56 -4.40 -15.17
N GLU A 225 -11.82 -4.35 -15.61
CA GLU A 225 -12.19 -4.54 -17.03
C GLU A 225 -11.48 -3.51 -17.93
N VAL A 226 -11.51 -2.22 -17.57
CA VAL A 226 -10.81 -1.16 -18.32
C VAL A 226 -9.29 -1.41 -18.37
N LEU A 227 -8.71 -1.88 -17.26
CA LEU A 227 -7.29 -2.25 -17.23
C LEU A 227 -6.99 -3.48 -18.10
N LYS A 228 -7.87 -4.49 -18.14
CA LYS A 228 -7.74 -5.67 -19.01
C LYS A 228 -7.65 -5.25 -20.48
N GLU A 229 -8.60 -4.42 -20.94
CA GLU A 229 -8.62 -3.94 -22.32
C GLU A 229 -7.42 -3.03 -22.65
N GLY A 230 -7.09 -2.07 -21.78
CA GLY A 230 -5.95 -1.17 -21.99
C GLY A 230 -4.60 -1.91 -22.06
N PHE A 231 -4.46 -2.98 -21.29
CA PHE A 231 -3.26 -3.83 -21.31
C PHE A 231 -3.21 -4.76 -22.52
N ALA A 232 -4.36 -5.32 -22.93
CA ALA A 232 -4.45 -6.11 -24.17
C ALA A 232 -4.03 -5.26 -25.38
N TRP A 233 -4.46 -4.00 -25.44
CA TRP A 233 -3.99 -3.04 -26.43
C TRP A 233 -2.49 -2.78 -26.35
N TYR A 234 -1.94 -2.52 -25.15
CA TYR A 234 -0.50 -2.28 -24.95
C TYR A 234 0.36 -3.47 -25.44
N VAL A 235 0.01 -4.69 -25.02
CA VAL A 235 0.72 -5.93 -25.39
C VAL A 235 0.64 -6.23 -26.88
N THR A 236 -0.46 -5.89 -27.55
CA THR A 236 -0.65 -6.17 -28.99
C THR A 236 -0.14 -5.08 -29.92
N SER A 237 -0.10 -3.83 -29.46
CA SER A 237 0.15 -2.65 -30.32
C SER A 237 1.47 -1.92 -30.04
N ILE A 238 2.04 -2.05 -28.84
CA ILE A 238 3.22 -1.29 -28.40
C ILE A 238 4.39 -2.20 -28.02
N ALA A 239 4.12 -3.34 -27.40
CA ALA A 239 5.18 -4.22 -26.90
C ALA A 239 5.88 -5.02 -28.02
N ASP A 240 7.06 -4.57 -28.43
CA ASP A 240 7.92 -5.29 -29.36
C ASP A 240 8.80 -6.32 -28.63
N TYR A 241 8.37 -7.59 -28.69
CA TYR A 241 9.07 -8.73 -28.10
C TYR A 241 10.19 -9.31 -28.99
N SER A 242 10.44 -8.76 -30.19
CA SER A 242 11.43 -9.30 -31.14
C SER A 242 12.88 -8.96 -30.81
N ASN A 243 13.11 -7.95 -29.97
CA ASN A 243 14.45 -7.52 -29.56
C ASN A 243 15.10 -8.47 -28.53
N ALA A 244 16.42 -8.44 -28.42
CA ALA A 244 17.21 -9.25 -27.47
C ALA A 244 16.82 -9.07 -25.98
N TYR A 245 16.06 -8.03 -25.65
CA TYR A 245 15.51 -7.76 -24.31
C TYR A 245 14.08 -8.30 -24.11
N GLY A 246 13.51 -9.06 -25.04
CA GLY A 246 12.11 -9.54 -25.00
C GLY A 246 11.74 -10.29 -23.71
N GLY A 247 12.67 -11.08 -23.15
CA GLY A 247 12.46 -11.74 -21.85
C GLY A 247 12.30 -10.78 -20.67
N LEU A 248 13.04 -9.66 -20.67
CA LEU A 248 12.88 -8.59 -19.67
C LEU A 248 11.56 -7.83 -19.88
N ALA A 249 11.15 -7.63 -21.14
CA ALA A 249 9.88 -7.02 -21.47
C ALA A 249 8.69 -7.83 -20.91
N VAL A 250 8.69 -9.16 -21.04
CA VAL A 250 7.65 -10.03 -20.45
C VAL A 250 7.57 -9.87 -18.92
N ALA A 251 8.71 -9.82 -18.22
CA ALA A 251 8.74 -9.62 -16.78
C ALA A 251 8.22 -8.23 -16.36
N ALA A 252 8.59 -7.17 -17.09
CA ALA A 252 8.11 -5.81 -16.84
C ALA A 252 6.60 -5.67 -17.11
N VAL A 253 6.12 -6.25 -18.23
CA VAL A 253 4.70 -6.36 -18.60
C VAL A 253 3.91 -7.01 -17.47
N LEU A 254 4.35 -8.18 -16.98
CA LEU A 254 3.71 -8.87 -15.85
C LEU A 254 3.74 -8.05 -14.55
N PHE A 255 4.86 -7.37 -14.25
CA PHE A 255 4.95 -6.47 -13.09
C PHE A 255 3.90 -5.36 -13.16
N PHE A 256 3.81 -4.64 -14.29
CA PHE A 256 2.86 -3.53 -14.45
C PHE A 256 1.41 -4.00 -14.41
N TRP A 257 1.08 -5.15 -15.00
CA TRP A 257 -0.25 -5.76 -14.91
C TRP A 257 -0.71 -5.93 -13.46
N ILE A 258 0.14 -6.59 -12.65
CA ILE A 258 -0.14 -6.86 -11.24
C ILE A 258 -0.20 -5.54 -10.46
N TYR A 259 0.72 -4.62 -10.73
CA TYR A 259 0.81 -3.32 -10.07
C TYR A 259 -0.44 -2.47 -10.28
N TYR A 260 -0.86 -2.26 -11.53
CA TYR A 260 -2.07 -1.50 -11.82
C TYR A 260 -3.34 -2.22 -11.35
N SER A 261 -3.36 -3.56 -11.32
CA SER A 261 -4.47 -4.32 -10.71
C SER A 261 -4.56 -4.07 -9.20
N ALA A 262 -3.42 -4.01 -8.51
CA ALA A 262 -3.35 -3.66 -7.09
C ALA A 262 -3.76 -2.19 -6.83
N VAL A 263 -3.38 -1.26 -7.72
CA VAL A 263 -3.86 0.13 -7.69
C VAL A 263 -5.39 0.21 -7.81
N VAL A 264 -5.99 -0.48 -8.77
CA VAL A 264 -7.46 -0.54 -8.94
C VAL A 264 -8.16 -1.05 -7.68
N PHE A 265 -7.62 -2.09 -7.03
CA PHE A 265 -8.12 -2.60 -5.75
C PHE A 265 -8.02 -1.55 -4.62
N ILE A 266 -6.90 -0.84 -4.50
CA ILE A 266 -6.74 0.20 -3.47
C ILE A 266 -7.71 1.37 -3.71
N LEU A 267 -7.88 1.81 -4.97
CA LEU A 267 -8.85 2.83 -5.34
C LEU A 267 -10.29 2.39 -5.02
N GLY A 268 -10.64 1.13 -5.25
CA GLY A 268 -11.94 0.57 -4.87
C GLY A 268 -12.18 0.55 -3.35
N GLY A 269 -11.16 0.25 -2.56
CA GLY A 269 -11.18 0.40 -1.10
C GLY A 269 -11.42 1.85 -0.66
N LEU A 270 -10.75 2.82 -1.30
CA LEU A 270 -10.96 4.26 -1.05
C LEU A 270 -12.37 4.72 -1.43
N VAL A 271 -12.93 4.23 -2.54
CA VAL A 271 -14.33 4.49 -2.95
C VAL A 271 -15.31 3.93 -1.92
N ALA A 272 -15.09 2.70 -1.45
CA ALA A 272 -15.91 2.11 -0.40
C ALA A 272 -15.86 2.94 0.89
N ARG A 273 -14.66 3.32 1.38
CA ARG A 273 -14.50 4.16 2.57
C ARG A 273 -15.19 5.52 2.42
N THR A 274 -15.03 6.18 1.29
CA THR A 274 -15.63 7.49 1.02
C THR A 274 -17.17 7.41 0.97
N TYR A 275 -17.71 6.33 0.41
CA TYR A 275 -19.15 6.06 0.40
C TYR A 275 -19.69 5.76 1.80
N GLU A 276 -18.94 5.04 2.63
CA GLU A 276 -19.29 4.75 4.02
C GLU A 276 -19.40 6.01 4.88
N VAL A 277 -18.37 6.87 4.87
CA VAL A 277 -18.37 8.13 5.65
C VAL A 277 -19.61 8.95 5.31
N ARG A 278 -19.93 9.10 4.00
CA ARG A 278 -21.17 9.80 3.59
C ARG A 278 -22.45 9.11 4.04
N ARG A 279 -22.47 7.77 4.05
CA ARG A 279 -23.63 7.01 4.54
C ARG A 279 -23.84 7.28 6.02
N GLU A 280 -22.77 7.31 6.81
CA GLU A 280 -22.83 7.65 8.24
C GLU A 280 -23.28 9.10 8.46
N THR A 281 -22.73 10.09 7.73
CA THR A 281 -23.21 11.48 7.81
C THR A 281 -24.68 11.61 7.44
N ARG A 282 -25.15 10.88 6.41
CA ARG A 282 -26.56 10.88 5.99
C ARG A 282 -27.48 10.16 6.97
N MET A 283 -27.03 9.10 7.63
CA MET A 283 -27.79 8.42 8.68
C MET A 283 -27.96 9.36 9.88
N LYS A 284 -26.86 9.96 10.38
CA LYS A 284 -26.91 10.96 11.46
C LYS A 284 -27.79 12.18 11.13
N ALA A 285 -27.78 12.63 9.87
CA ALA A 285 -28.68 13.70 9.41
C ALA A 285 -30.15 13.28 9.26
N ARG A 286 -30.44 11.99 9.00
CA ARG A 286 -31.80 11.44 8.95
C ARG A 286 -32.35 11.08 10.33
N GLU A 287 -31.49 10.72 11.28
CA GLU A 287 -31.88 10.55 12.70
C GLU A 287 -32.30 11.89 13.33
N GLY A 288 -31.97 13.04 12.71
CA GLY A 288 -32.47 14.35 13.07
C GLY A 288 -33.64 14.90 12.24
N VAL A 289 -34.07 14.21 11.16
CA VAL A 289 -35.17 14.67 10.27
C VAL A 289 -35.97 13.45 9.77
N ASP A 290 -37.19 13.32 10.24
CA ASP A 290 -38.06 12.16 9.97
C ASP A 290 -38.49 12.05 8.49
N SER A 291 -38.57 10.79 8.04
CA SER A 291 -39.20 10.25 6.82
C SER A 291 -38.91 10.90 5.45
N GLY A 292 -38.50 10.09 4.45
CA GLY A 292 -38.61 10.50 3.05
C GLY A 292 -37.64 9.87 2.03
N MET A 293 -38.21 9.14 1.08
CA MET A 293 -37.68 8.85 -0.27
C MET A 293 -36.41 7.99 -0.44
N SER A 294 -36.29 7.46 -1.66
CA SER A 294 -35.99 6.04 -1.95
C SER A 294 -34.68 5.79 -2.73
N GLY A 295 -34.27 4.53 -2.79
CA GLY A 295 -32.94 4.08 -3.23
C GLY A 295 -32.62 4.14 -4.73
N GLY A 296 -33.39 4.87 -5.56
CA GLY A 296 -33.21 4.87 -7.02
C GLY A 296 -32.00 5.67 -7.54
N ALA A 297 -31.63 6.77 -6.90
CA ALA A 297 -30.65 7.73 -7.45
C ALA A 297 -29.16 7.33 -7.30
N ILE A 298 -28.87 6.19 -6.66
CA ILE A 298 -27.50 5.83 -6.24
C ILE A 298 -26.71 5.18 -7.38
N LEU A 299 -27.35 4.32 -8.19
CA LEU A 299 -26.67 3.54 -9.22
C LEU A 299 -26.30 4.39 -10.45
N THR A 300 -27.23 5.24 -10.91
CA THR A 300 -27.00 6.15 -12.05
C THR A 300 -25.91 7.18 -11.76
N SER A 301 -25.83 7.66 -10.52
CA SER A 301 -24.75 8.56 -10.08
C SER A 301 -23.37 7.89 -10.08
N LEU A 302 -23.31 6.56 -9.91
CA LEU A 302 -22.07 5.80 -9.87
C LEU A 302 -21.49 5.59 -11.29
N ILE A 303 -22.35 5.31 -12.27
CA ILE A 303 -21.96 5.02 -13.66
C ILE A 303 -21.34 6.26 -14.32
N VAL A 304 -22.01 7.43 -14.21
CA VAL A 304 -21.49 8.71 -14.72
C VAL A 304 -20.16 9.10 -14.05
N PHE A 305 -19.99 8.72 -12.78
CA PHE A 305 -18.77 9.00 -12.01
C PHE A 305 -17.58 8.13 -12.42
N VAL A 306 -17.79 6.82 -12.66
CA VAL A 306 -16.72 5.92 -13.16
C VAL A 306 -16.24 6.36 -14.54
N LEU A 307 -17.16 6.78 -15.43
CA LEU A 307 -16.81 7.31 -16.75
C LEU A 307 -15.94 8.58 -16.66
N GLY A 308 -16.29 9.52 -15.76
CA GLY A 308 -15.50 10.74 -15.52
C GLY A 308 -14.11 10.47 -14.94
N MET A 309 -13.92 9.38 -14.21
CA MET A 309 -12.63 9.04 -13.61
C MET A 309 -11.68 8.34 -14.58
N ALA A 310 -12.20 7.60 -15.57
CA ALA A 310 -11.39 7.11 -16.69
C ALA A 310 -10.78 8.26 -17.50
N VAL A 311 -11.51 9.36 -17.71
CA VAL A 311 -11.00 10.58 -18.38
C VAL A 311 -9.93 11.28 -17.53
N ALA A 312 -10.10 11.33 -16.20
CA ALA A 312 -9.09 11.89 -15.31
C ALA A 312 -7.78 11.07 -15.28
N LEU A 313 -7.85 9.75 -15.48
CA LEU A 313 -6.68 8.86 -15.57
C LEU A 313 -6.04 8.83 -16.98
N ALA A 314 -6.80 9.21 -18.02
CA ALA A 314 -6.29 9.42 -19.37
C ALA A 314 -5.66 10.82 -19.58
N SER A 315 -5.76 11.70 -18.59
CA SER A 315 -5.00 12.96 -18.58
C SER A 315 -3.54 12.64 -18.31
N PRO A 316 -2.57 13.14 -19.09
CA PRO A 316 -1.16 12.94 -18.78
C PRO A 316 -0.88 13.55 -17.42
N ALA A 317 -0.56 12.70 -16.44
CA ALA A 317 -0.06 13.18 -15.16
C ALA A 317 1.26 13.89 -15.44
N GLU A 318 1.30 15.20 -15.24
CA GLU A 318 2.48 16.03 -15.37
C GLU A 318 3.43 15.70 -14.22
N ALA A 319 4.11 14.55 -14.35
CA ALA A 319 4.98 13.97 -13.36
C ALA A 319 6.28 14.77 -13.34
N GLN A 320 6.31 15.79 -12.49
CA GLN A 320 7.46 16.67 -12.29
C GLN A 320 8.58 15.92 -11.55
N TYR A 321 9.28 15.05 -12.27
CA TYR A 321 10.51 14.40 -11.82
C TYR A 321 11.69 15.39 -11.93
N PRO A 322 12.45 15.61 -10.85
CA PRO A 322 13.79 16.21 -10.95
C PRO A 322 14.71 15.30 -11.77
N ALA A 323 15.56 15.89 -12.61
CA ALA A 323 16.46 15.16 -13.49
C ALA A 323 17.54 14.34 -12.72
N PRO A 324 18.05 13.23 -13.29
CA PRO A 324 19.09 12.45 -12.65
C PRO A 324 20.46 13.15 -12.75
N PHE A 325 21.12 13.35 -11.60
CA PHE A 325 22.53 13.72 -11.59
C PHE A 325 23.39 12.51 -11.97
N GLY A 326 24.09 12.60 -13.09
CA GLY A 326 25.19 11.69 -13.45
C GLY A 326 26.53 12.19 -12.91
N GLY A 327 27.44 11.28 -12.61
CA GLY A 327 28.81 11.59 -12.17
C GLY A 327 29.60 10.34 -11.79
N ASN A 328 30.65 10.02 -12.54
CA ASN A 328 31.54 8.87 -12.30
C ASN A 328 32.61 9.16 -11.23
N GLY A 329 33.12 8.12 -10.58
CA GLY A 329 34.36 8.17 -9.78
C GLY A 329 34.37 7.18 -8.59
N THR A 330 34.64 5.89 -8.80
CA THR A 330 35.97 5.24 -8.67
C THR A 330 36.56 5.11 -7.25
N SER A 331 36.36 3.91 -6.69
CA SER A 331 37.37 2.99 -6.11
C SER A 331 38.07 3.21 -4.75
N ALA A 332 38.24 2.06 -4.07
CA ALA A 332 39.18 1.71 -2.98
C ALA A 332 38.86 2.25 -1.56
N GLY A 333 39.08 1.48 -0.49
CA GLY A 333 39.59 0.09 -0.40
C GLY A 333 39.63 -0.46 1.04
N LEU A 334 39.84 -1.78 1.14
CA LEU A 334 39.90 -2.64 2.34
C LEU A 334 40.57 -2.05 3.59
N LEU A 335 40.12 -2.47 4.79
CA LEU A 335 40.82 -3.49 5.61
C LEU A 335 40.02 -3.91 6.88
N ASP A 336 40.43 -5.04 7.45
CA ASP A 336 39.87 -5.73 8.63
C ASP A 336 41.04 -5.95 9.64
N ALA A 337 40.88 -6.35 10.92
CA ALA A 337 39.76 -6.93 11.67
C ALA A 337 39.92 -6.65 13.19
N GLY A 338 39.03 -7.19 14.05
CA GLY A 338 39.37 -7.45 15.47
C GLY A 338 38.33 -7.08 16.54
N ASP A 339 37.37 -7.99 16.75
CA ASP A 339 36.56 -8.26 17.96
C ASP A 339 36.36 -7.20 19.08
N GLY A 340 35.10 -6.84 19.26
CA GLY A 340 34.54 -6.26 20.49
C GLY A 340 33.03 -6.09 20.38
N VAL A 341 32.23 -6.83 21.16
CA VAL A 341 30.77 -6.86 21.02
C VAL A 341 30.14 -5.51 21.41
N VAL A 342 29.80 -4.71 20.40
CA VAL A 342 28.96 -3.50 20.52
C VAL A 342 27.97 -3.49 19.36
N TYR A 343 26.72 -3.12 19.63
CA TYR A 343 25.64 -3.08 18.64
C TYR A 343 26.01 -2.20 17.44
N ALA A 344 26.19 -2.81 16.27
CA ALA A 344 26.73 -2.15 15.08
C ALA A 344 25.76 -1.08 14.52
N SER A 345 26.07 0.20 14.77
CA SER A 345 25.37 1.38 14.25
C SER A 345 25.67 1.69 12.78
N ARG A 346 25.74 0.68 11.91
CA ARG A 346 26.09 0.83 10.46
C ARG A 346 24.88 1.15 9.56
N SER A 347 24.04 2.08 9.99
CA SER A 347 22.91 2.59 9.18
C SER A 347 22.68 4.11 9.32
N LEU A 348 23.68 4.84 9.84
CA LEU A 348 23.55 6.26 10.22
C LEU A 348 24.61 7.20 9.64
N GLU A 349 25.33 6.81 8.58
CA GLU A 349 26.21 7.70 7.79
C GLU A 349 25.42 8.54 6.78
N ARG A 350 24.35 9.17 7.26
CA ARG A 350 23.75 10.39 6.70
C ARG A 350 23.60 11.38 7.85
N GLU A 351 24.74 11.84 8.36
CA GLU A 351 24.74 13.15 9.01
C GLU A 351 24.53 14.21 7.93
N MET A 352 23.83 15.28 8.31
CA MET A 352 23.39 16.32 7.40
C MET A 352 24.60 17.12 6.89
N VAL A 353 25.12 16.74 5.71
CA VAL A 353 26.19 17.48 5.03
C VAL A 353 25.61 18.76 4.46
N VAL A 354 26.13 19.92 4.89
CA VAL A 354 25.71 21.23 4.38
C VAL A 354 26.93 22.06 3.99
N ASP A 355 26.98 22.52 2.75
CA ASP A 355 28.11 23.32 2.22
C ASP A 355 28.16 24.76 2.78
N ARG A 356 27.13 25.18 3.54
CA ARG A 356 26.99 26.51 4.14
C ARG A 356 26.00 26.49 5.32
N PRO A 357 26.07 27.43 6.28
CA PRO A 357 25.06 27.54 7.33
C PRO A 357 23.63 27.66 6.77
N LEU A 358 22.67 26.98 7.39
CA LEU A 358 21.24 27.08 7.03
C LEU A 358 20.57 28.31 7.66
N VAL A 359 21.15 28.84 8.73
CA VAL A 359 20.74 30.06 9.42
C VAL A 359 21.95 30.97 9.52
N ASP A 360 21.78 32.23 9.13
CA ASP A 360 22.81 33.27 9.26
C ASP A 360 22.80 33.79 10.71
N HIS A 361 23.62 33.18 11.57
CA HIS A 361 23.70 33.48 13.00
C HIS A 361 25.10 33.18 13.57
N ASP A 362 25.65 34.15 14.28
CA ASP A 362 26.84 33.98 15.12
C ASP A 362 26.53 33.11 16.36
N GLY A 363 26.75 31.80 16.23
CA GLY A 363 26.65 30.83 17.33
C GLY A 363 25.83 29.58 17.00
N PRO A 364 25.57 28.73 18.00
CA PRO A 364 24.86 27.49 17.78
C PRO A 364 23.37 27.73 17.48
N TYR A 365 22.83 27.04 16.47
CA TYR A 365 21.41 27.05 16.11
C TYR A 365 20.85 25.62 15.97
N VAL A 366 19.54 25.46 16.21
CA VAL A 366 18.88 24.16 16.13
C VAL A 366 18.22 23.99 14.77
N VAL A 367 18.31 22.79 14.20
CA VAL A 367 17.62 22.39 12.99
C VAL A 367 16.74 21.18 13.29
N VAL A 368 15.46 21.26 12.95
CA VAL A 368 14.50 20.16 13.04
C VAL A 368 14.14 19.73 11.62
N HIS A 369 14.64 18.57 11.21
CA HIS A 369 14.30 17.99 9.91
C HIS A 369 13.08 17.06 10.07
N VAL A 370 11.93 17.52 9.59
CA VAL A 370 10.61 16.90 9.78
C VAL A 370 10.42 15.66 8.90
N ALA A 371 11.12 15.57 7.76
CA ALA A 371 11.12 14.36 6.91
C ALA A 371 11.93 13.22 7.54
N GLU A 372 13.14 13.48 8.03
CA GLU A 372 13.99 12.47 8.69
C GLU A 372 13.61 12.23 10.17
N ASN A 373 12.66 13.01 10.69
CA ASN A 373 12.29 13.06 12.10
C ASN A 373 13.52 13.22 12.99
N ARG A 374 14.38 14.20 12.73
CA ARG A 374 15.68 14.36 13.42
C ARG A 374 15.89 15.79 13.87
N VAL A 375 16.54 15.96 15.02
CA VAL A 375 17.03 17.25 15.49
C VAL A 375 18.55 17.27 15.39
N PHE A 376 19.08 18.36 14.84
CA PHE A 376 20.50 18.68 14.81
C PHE A 376 20.73 19.96 15.62
N LEU A 377 21.89 20.04 16.26
CA LEU A 377 22.49 21.28 16.72
C LEU A 377 23.64 21.59 15.77
N MET A 378 23.63 22.78 15.21
CA MET A 378 24.58 23.24 14.21
C MET A 378 25.43 24.37 14.77
N GLU A 379 26.68 24.45 14.37
CA GLU A 379 27.54 25.61 14.57
C GLU A 379 28.21 25.93 13.21
N GLY A 380 27.84 27.06 12.61
CA GLY A 380 28.11 27.30 11.19
C GLY A 380 27.49 26.23 10.28
N SER A 381 28.34 25.53 9.52
CA SER A 381 27.96 24.39 8.66
C SER A 381 28.12 23.01 9.31
N GLU A 382 28.68 22.93 10.52
CA GLU A 382 29.00 21.65 11.16
C GLU A 382 27.87 21.16 12.10
N VAL A 383 27.62 19.85 12.09
CA VAL A 383 26.72 19.18 13.03
C VAL A 383 27.47 18.91 14.33
N VAL A 384 27.27 19.74 15.35
CA VAL A 384 27.90 19.55 16.68
C VAL A 384 27.15 18.53 17.55
N TRP A 385 25.91 18.20 17.22
CA TRP A 385 25.14 17.11 17.82
C TRP A 385 23.90 16.75 16.99
N SER A 386 23.45 15.49 17.03
CA SER A 386 22.12 15.10 16.51
C SER A 386 21.41 14.07 17.39
N ALA A 387 20.08 13.99 17.27
CA ALA A 387 19.28 12.93 17.87
C ALA A 387 18.01 12.62 17.06
N PRO A 388 17.56 11.35 17.04
CA PRO A 388 16.22 10.99 16.61
C PRO A 388 15.16 11.76 17.40
N ALA A 389 14.17 12.24 16.67
CA ALA A 389 13.01 12.95 17.19
C ALA A 389 11.72 12.29 16.71
N GLY A 390 10.60 12.79 17.22
CA GLY A 390 9.27 12.51 16.69
C GLY A 390 8.45 13.77 16.53
N THR A 391 7.94 13.98 15.32
CA THR A 391 7.22 15.19 14.90
C THR A 391 5.71 14.94 14.76
N GLY A 392 4.96 15.95 14.32
CA GLY A 392 3.52 15.90 14.17
C GLY A 392 3.03 14.78 13.25
N HIS A 393 2.04 14.02 13.72
CA HIS A 393 1.42 12.91 12.99
C HIS A 393 0.63 13.37 11.74
N GLY A 394 0.39 14.67 11.56
CA GLY A 394 -0.41 15.22 10.46
C GLY A 394 -1.91 14.88 10.54
N PHE A 395 -2.34 14.25 11.64
CA PHE A 395 -3.74 13.95 11.91
C PHE A 395 -4.56 15.24 12.07
N GLN A 396 -5.83 15.21 11.70
CA GLN A 396 -6.76 16.31 11.92
C GLN A 396 -7.91 15.85 12.81
N LEU A 397 -8.24 16.68 13.80
CA LEU A 397 -9.37 16.47 14.72
C LEU A 397 -10.38 17.59 14.54
N GLU A 398 -11.65 17.24 14.36
CA GLU A 398 -12.77 18.18 14.33
C GLU A 398 -13.68 17.91 15.55
N GLY A 399 -14.04 18.95 16.29
CA GLY A 399 -14.94 18.81 17.43
C GLY A 399 -15.32 20.15 18.06
N GLN A 400 -16.55 20.25 18.56
CA GLN A 400 -17.10 21.45 19.21
C GLN A 400 -16.93 22.75 18.39
N GLY A 401 -17.04 22.67 17.06
CA GLY A 401 -16.91 23.82 16.17
C GLY A 401 -15.48 24.31 15.94
N ARG A 402 -14.47 23.52 16.31
CA ARG A 402 -13.04 23.78 16.04
C ARG A 402 -12.40 22.63 15.27
N GLU A 403 -11.41 22.98 14.45
CA GLU A 403 -10.54 22.04 13.73
C GLU A 403 -9.11 22.21 14.23
N TRP A 404 -8.45 21.11 14.57
CA TRP A 404 -7.04 21.05 14.95
C TRP A 404 -6.27 20.24 13.90
N THR A 405 -5.13 20.75 13.43
CA THR A 405 -4.22 20.04 12.53
C THR A 405 -2.89 19.81 13.24
N PHE A 406 -2.51 18.54 13.39
CA PHE A 406 -1.37 18.11 14.21
C PHE A 406 -0.09 17.94 13.40
N THR A 407 0.30 18.98 12.67
CA THR A 407 1.58 19.10 11.97
C THR A 407 2.57 19.88 12.82
N THR A 408 3.84 19.48 12.82
CA THR A 408 4.91 20.38 13.31
C THR A 408 5.04 21.53 12.31
N PRO A 409 4.99 22.80 12.75
CA PRO A 409 5.01 23.93 11.83
C PRO A 409 6.40 24.15 11.24
N ILE A 410 6.47 24.38 9.94
CA ILE A 410 7.69 24.71 9.19
C ILE A 410 7.94 26.21 9.28
N GLY A 411 9.20 26.61 9.48
CA GLY A 411 9.60 28.01 9.56
C GLY A 411 10.78 28.27 10.50
N MET A 412 11.05 29.56 10.72
CA MET A 412 12.04 30.05 11.68
C MET A 412 11.37 30.36 13.02
N PHE A 413 11.93 29.78 14.08
CA PHE A 413 11.54 29.96 15.47
C PHE A 413 12.76 30.32 16.32
N GLN A 414 12.56 30.50 17.62
CA GLN A 414 13.63 30.71 18.60
C GLN A 414 13.24 30.08 19.94
N VAL A 415 14.22 29.68 20.75
CA VAL A 415 13.96 29.17 22.11
C VAL A 415 13.51 30.33 23.01
N LEU A 416 12.20 30.47 23.23
CA LEU A 416 11.63 31.54 24.07
C LEU A 416 11.80 31.26 25.57
N ARG A 417 11.67 29.99 25.97
CA ARG A 417 11.71 29.59 27.38
C ARG A 417 12.21 28.16 27.52
N LYS A 418 12.86 27.85 28.64
CA LYS A 418 13.36 26.51 28.98
C LYS A 418 12.87 26.12 30.36
N GLU A 419 12.52 24.85 30.54
CA GLU A 419 12.00 24.31 31.80
C GLU A 419 12.53 22.89 32.08
N LYS A 420 12.84 22.61 33.35
CA LYS A 420 13.18 21.26 33.84
C LYS A 420 11.94 20.64 34.47
N ASP A 421 11.78 19.32 34.30
CA ASP A 421 10.62 18.55 34.75
C ASP A 421 9.26 19.23 34.46
N PRO A 422 9.05 19.71 33.22
CA PRO A 422 7.92 20.57 32.87
C PRO A 422 6.55 19.90 33.04
N VAL A 423 5.59 20.69 33.49
CA VAL A 423 4.19 20.27 33.59
C VAL A 423 3.47 20.52 32.27
N TRP A 424 2.88 19.48 31.69
CA TRP A 424 2.06 19.65 30.49
C TRP A 424 0.71 20.24 30.86
N GLN A 425 0.32 21.35 30.23
CA GLN A 425 -1.06 21.83 30.27
C GLN A 425 -1.82 21.25 29.07
N ALA A 426 -2.70 20.30 29.32
CA ALA A 426 -3.49 19.60 28.31
C ALA A 426 -4.41 20.59 27.54
N PRO A 427 -4.22 20.77 26.22
CA PRO A 427 -5.07 21.63 25.40
C PRO A 427 -6.46 21.03 25.20
N ASP A 428 -7.40 21.83 24.71
CA ASP A 428 -8.80 21.41 24.48
C ASP A 428 -8.94 20.14 23.64
N TRP A 429 -8.08 19.97 22.63
CA TRP A 429 -8.09 18.80 21.75
C TRP A 429 -7.88 17.47 22.49
N TYR A 430 -7.16 17.46 23.62
CA TYR A 430 -6.90 16.25 24.41
C TYR A 430 -8.18 15.68 25.02
N TYR A 431 -9.10 16.56 25.43
CA TYR A 431 -10.40 16.19 25.98
C TYR A 431 -11.37 15.77 24.86
N VAL A 432 -11.37 16.51 23.74
CA VAL A 432 -12.18 16.20 22.55
C VAL A 432 -11.80 14.82 21.97
N GLN A 433 -10.51 14.53 21.81
CA GLN A 433 -10.01 13.25 21.30
C GLN A 433 -10.44 12.06 22.19
N ARG A 434 -10.59 12.30 23.50
CA ARG A 434 -11.00 11.29 24.48
C ARG A 434 -12.51 11.23 24.73
N GLY A 435 -13.31 12.05 24.04
CA GLY A 435 -14.77 12.10 24.21
C GLY A 435 -15.24 12.59 25.58
N ILE A 436 -14.40 13.33 26.32
CA ILE A 436 -14.68 13.83 27.66
C ILE A 436 -14.91 15.35 27.66
N PRO A 437 -15.70 15.90 28.60
CA PRO A 437 -15.93 17.35 28.69
C PRO A 437 -14.63 18.14 28.84
N ILE A 438 -14.55 19.28 28.15
CA ILE A 438 -13.43 20.21 28.25
C ILE A 438 -13.54 20.95 29.60
N PRO A 439 -12.58 20.82 30.52
CA PRO A 439 -12.63 21.52 31.80
C PRO A 439 -12.19 22.99 31.64
N ALA A 440 -12.40 23.82 32.66
CA ALA A 440 -11.90 25.20 32.67
C ALA A 440 -10.36 25.27 32.46
N HIS A 441 -9.84 26.39 31.97
CA HIS A 441 -8.44 26.53 31.56
C HIS A 441 -7.44 26.40 32.73
N ASP A 442 -7.86 26.83 33.91
CA ASP A 442 -7.19 26.77 35.21
C ASP A 442 -7.45 25.47 35.98
N HIS A 443 -8.32 24.59 35.47
CA HIS A 443 -8.74 23.40 36.19
C HIS A 443 -7.56 22.42 36.42
N PRO A 444 -7.35 21.89 37.65
CA PRO A 444 -6.20 21.05 37.99
C PRO A 444 -5.97 19.83 37.07
N SER A 445 -7.03 19.25 36.51
CA SER A 445 -6.93 18.10 35.60
C SER A 445 -6.26 18.40 34.25
N ARG A 446 -5.97 19.67 33.91
CA ARG A 446 -5.15 20.04 32.76
C ARG A 446 -3.66 19.86 33.01
N PHE A 447 -3.21 19.86 34.26
CA PHE A 447 -1.79 19.91 34.61
C PHE A 447 -1.21 18.51 34.83
N ILE A 448 -0.74 17.88 33.74
CA ILE A 448 -0.24 16.51 33.71
C ILE A 448 1.29 16.52 33.79
N ARG A 449 1.84 15.91 34.84
CA ARG A 449 3.30 15.80 35.05
C ARG A 449 3.88 14.60 34.28
N GLY A 450 5.13 14.71 33.83
CA GLY A 450 5.90 13.62 33.22
C GLY A 450 5.70 13.42 31.71
N THR A 451 4.57 13.84 31.11
CA THR A 451 4.29 13.68 29.67
C THR A 451 5.33 14.37 28.77
N LEU A 452 5.83 15.53 29.18
CA LEU A 452 6.89 16.29 28.49
C LEU A 452 8.31 15.79 28.82
N GLY A 453 8.45 14.72 29.61
CA GLY A 453 9.74 14.19 30.05
C GLY A 453 10.50 15.11 31.02
N THR A 454 11.83 15.02 30.98
CA THR A 454 12.75 15.69 31.93
C THR A 454 13.03 17.16 31.61
N SER A 455 12.79 17.63 30.39
CA SER A 455 13.17 18.97 29.94
C SER A 455 12.35 19.40 28.72
N ALA A 456 12.03 20.70 28.63
CA ALA A 456 11.41 21.30 27.45
C ALA A 456 12.04 22.65 27.08
N LEU A 457 12.02 22.94 25.79
CA LEU A 457 12.39 24.18 25.13
C LEU A 457 11.16 24.68 24.37
N PHE A 458 10.52 25.73 24.85
CA PHE A 458 9.28 26.29 24.27
C PHE A 458 9.62 27.29 23.17
N LEU A 459 8.96 27.16 22.02
CA LEU A 459 9.23 27.94 20.81
C LEU A 459 8.18 29.03 20.52
N GLY A 460 7.00 28.93 21.16
CA GLY A 460 5.83 29.77 20.89
C GLY A 460 4.61 28.93 20.52
N ASP A 461 3.41 29.52 20.57
CA ASP A 461 2.16 28.95 20.02
C ASP A 461 1.83 27.49 20.41
N GLY A 462 2.21 27.10 21.63
CA GLY A 462 2.02 25.73 22.14
C GLY A 462 3.02 24.68 21.65
N ILE A 463 4.01 25.08 20.84
CA ILE A 463 5.08 24.24 20.31
C ILE A 463 6.30 24.23 21.26
N ALA A 464 6.85 23.03 21.48
CA ALA A 464 8.08 22.84 22.23
C ALA A 464 8.91 21.67 21.66
N ILE A 465 10.23 21.72 21.86
CA ILE A 465 11.12 20.57 21.79
C ILE A 465 11.26 20.01 23.21
N HIS A 466 10.89 18.76 23.46
CA HIS A 466 10.80 18.23 24.82
C HIS A 466 11.10 16.72 24.92
N GLY A 467 11.27 16.21 26.14
CA GLY A 467 11.42 14.79 26.43
C GLY A 467 10.14 13.97 26.20
N THR A 468 10.06 12.75 26.73
CA THR A 468 8.89 11.89 26.51
C THR A 468 8.71 10.86 27.62
N ASP A 469 7.46 10.62 28.01
CA ASP A 469 7.02 9.45 28.78
C ASP A 469 7.01 8.15 27.94
N ARG A 470 7.09 8.28 26.61
CA ARG A 470 7.08 7.19 25.63
C ARG A 470 8.32 7.24 24.73
N PRO A 471 9.50 6.84 25.23
CA PRO A 471 10.73 6.83 24.44
C PRO A 471 10.75 5.69 23.40
N ASP A 472 9.98 4.63 23.62
CA ASP A 472 9.78 3.51 22.70
C ASP A 472 9.35 3.95 21.29
N LEU A 473 8.50 4.98 21.22
CA LEU A 473 8.00 5.55 19.97
C LEU A 473 9.08 6.29 19.14
N LEU A 474 10.24 6.58 19.72
CA LEU A 474 11.33 7.33 19.08
C LEU A 474 12.51 6.44 18.67
N LEU A 475 12.50 5.16 19.06
CA LEU A 475 13.57 4.19 18.80
C LEU A 475 13.35 3.37 17.51
N ASN A 476 12.30 3.67 16.74
CA ASN A 476 12.05 3.00 15.47
C ASN A 476 13.08 3.48 14.41
N PRO A 477 13.80 2.57 13.72
CA PRO A 477 14.74 2.96 12.66
C PRO A 477 14.06 3.66 11.47
N ASP A 478 12.77 3.40 11.23
CA ASP A 478 11.98 4.10 10.20
C ASP A 478 11.65 5.55 10.65
N PRO A 479 12.03 6.59 9.88
CA PRO A 479 11.62 7.96 10.11
C PRO A 479 10.11 8.19 10.14
N GLU A 480 9.32 7.57 9.25
CA GLU A 480 7.89 7.83 9.15
C GLU A 480 7.14 7.32 10.39
N ALA A 481 7.56 6.17 10.91
CA ALA A 481 7.03 5.60 12.15
C ALA A 481 7.31 6.45 13.41
N ARG A 482 8.13 7.51 13.31
CA ARG A 482 8.42 8.46 14.40
C ARG A 482 7.53 9.71 14.38
N ARG A 483 6.59 9.86 13.43
CA ARG A 483 5.58 10.94 13.44
C ARG A 483 4.49 10.75 14.51
N VAL A 484 4.86 10.85 15.79
CA VAL A 484 4.03 10.43 16.94
C VAL A 484 3.52 11.57 17.82
N SER A 485 3.64 12.83 17.38
CA SER A 485 3.27 14.00 18.17
C SER A 485 2.02 14.72 17.67
N HIS A 486 1.51 15.64 18.49
CA HIS A 486 0.42 16.56 18.15
C HIS A 486 0.91 17.94 17.68
N GLY A 487 2.17 18.04 17.21
CA GLY A 487 2.80 19.26 16.70
C GLY A 487 4.17 19.55 17.32
N CYS A 488 4.37 19.24 18.61
CA CYS A 488 5.65 19.37 19.30
C CYS A 488 6.74 18.42 18.76
N ILE A 489 8.00 18.67 19.12
CA ILE A 489 9.14 17.83 18.74
C ILE A 489 9.52 17.00 19.96
N ARG A 490 9.26 15.69 19.92
CA ARG A 490 9.57 14.76 21.03
C ARG A 490 10.98 14.20 20.84
N LEU A 491 11.79 14.21 21.89
CA LEU A 491 13.12 13.62 21.98
C LEU A 491 13.13 12.56 23.10
N THR A 492 14.11 11.68 23.12
CA THR A 492 14.36 10.84 24.31
C THR A 492 14.71 11.74 25.50
N ASN A 493 14.41 11.32 26.73
CA ASN A 493 14.70 12.14 27.93
C ASN A 493 16.18 12.48 28.08
N GLU A 494 17.07 11.60 27.59
CA GLU A 494 18.48 11.93 27.50
C GLU A 494 18.76 13.01 26.46
N ALA A 495 18.29 12.86 25.22
CA ALA A 495 18.51 13.83 24.15
C ALA A 495 17.91 15.21 24.48
N ALA A 496 16.70 15.25 25.07
CA ALA A 496 16.07 16.48 25.54
C ALA A 496 16.91 17.19 26.62
N ARG A 497 17.45 16.43 27.60
CA ARG A 497 18.33 16.97 28.64
C ARG A 497 19.66 17.43 28.06
N GLN A 498 20.26 16.69 27.13
CA GLN A 498 21.50 17.11 26.48
C GLN A 498 21.30 18.41 25.68
N LEU A 499 20.26 18.49 24.83
CA LEU A 499 19.93 19.70 24.07
C LEU A 499 19.63 20.89 25.00
N TYR A 500 18.87 20.67 26.08
CA TYR A 500 18.60 21.69 27.11
C TYR A 500 19.89 22.31 27.67
N HIS A 501 20.97 21.55 27.80
CA HIS A 501 22.24 22.08 28.31
C HIS A 501 23.13 22.73 27.23
N ARG A 502 22.92 22.44 25.94
CA ARG A 502 23.74 22.99 24.84
C ARG A 502 23.22 24.30 24.24
N VAL A 503 21.94 24.62 24.35
CA VAL A 503 21.36 25.86 23.77
C VAL A 503 20.90 26.87 24.82
N GLN A 504 20.77 28.13 24.44
CA GLN A 504 20.34 29.22 25.32
C GLN A 504 18.92 29.69 24.98
N VAL A 505 18.34 30.55 25.83
CA VAL A 505 17.14 31.31 25.44
C VAL A 505 17.56 32.32 24.38
N GLY A 506 16.79 32.45 23.30
CA GLY A 506 17.15 33.22 22.11
C GLY A 506 17.83 32.42 21.00
N THR A 507 18.27 31.18 21.24
CA THR A 507 18.85 30.32 20.20
C THR A 507 17.86 30.12 19.04
N PRO A 508 18.22 30.39 17.77
CA PRO A 508 17.38 30.15 16.62
C PRO A 508 17.06 28.66 16.43
N VAL A 509 15.87 28.38 15.92
CA VAL A 509 15.38 27.04 15.62
C VAL A 509 14.72 27.04 14.24
N LEU A 510 15.39 26.45 13.25
CA LEU A 510 14.82 26.21 11.93
C LEU A 510 14.07 24.88 11.93
N ILE A 511 12.84 24.85 11.40
CA ILE A 511 12.06 23.63 11.21
C ILE A 511 11.70 23.50 9.72
N TYR A 512 12.01 22.36 9.08
CA TYR A 512 11.68 22.07 7.68
C TYR A 512 11.40 20.59 7.37
#